data_AF-A0A933J7Y8-F1
#
_entry.id   AF-A0A933J7Y8-F1
#
_cell.length_a   1.000
_cell.length_b   1.000
_cell.length_c   1.000
_cell.angle_alpha   90.00
_cell.angle_beta   90.00
_cell.angle_gamma   90.00
#
_symmetry.space_group_name_H-M   'P 1'
#
loop_
_entity.id
_entity.type
_entity.pdbx_description
1 polymer ?
#
loop_
_entity_poly.entity_id
_entity_poly.type
_entity_poly.pdbx_seq_one_letter_code
_entity_poly.pdbx_strand_id
1 'polypeptide(L)'
;MSETWMIAGAWLAAGLTVFLFSFLYKDNPFFKIAEHLYLGAGMGWWFQVYLYNIWEPKVWKPLLNYDWTVLIPSILGLSLVTQFIPRISWISRYGFTFMMGYGAGLAIPAGLSTDFITQIGGTIKPLSAMASSTPPAIFNSLLVAFGVICVLFYFFFSVEHKGAVKRVSNMGIYFLMIYFGAAFGNTVMARFSLLYGRFDDLYTFSAGQYLYATQFIIVGMIIYFALHGFLTKGKKEAEAAH
;
A
#
# COMPACT_ATOMS: atom_id res chain seq x y z
N MET A 1 -9.54 23.50 -20.31
CA MET A 1 -10.39 23.26 -19.12
C MET A 1 -10.45 24.55 -18.36
N SER A 2 -11.65 25.10 -18.11
CA SER A 2 -11.79 26.45 -17.55
C SER A 2 -11.12 26.57 -16.18
N GLU A 3 -10.53 27.73 -15.89
CA GLU A 3 -9.87 28.05 -14.61
C GLU A 3 -10.76 27.71 -13.40
N THR A 4 -12.08 27.82 -13.55
CA THR A 4 -13.09 27.43 -12.55
C THR A 4 -13.02 25.96 -12.13
N TRP A 5 -12.75 25.03 -13.05
CA TRP A 5 -12.63 23.60 -12.70
C TRP A 5 -11.34 23.32 -11.93
N MET A 6 -10.25 24.03 -12.23
CA MET A 6 -9.00 23.89 -11.49
C MET A 6 -9.15 24.46 -10.06
N ILE A 7 -9.84 25.59 -9.92
CA ILE A 7 -10.15 26.15 -8.60
C ILE A 7 -11.07 25.20 -7.82
N ALA A 8 -12.16 24.72 -8.41
CA ALA A 8 -13.04 23.75 -7.74
C ALA A 8 -12.30 22.47 -7.31
N GLY A 9 -11.39 21.98 -8.16
CA GLY A 9 -10.52 20.85 -7.84
C GLY A 9 -9.56 21.12 -6.68
N ALA A 10 -8.95 22.31 -6.65
CA ALA A 10 -8.08 22.76 -5.56
C ALA A 10 -8.82 22.82 -4.22
N TRP A 11 -10.04 23.36 -4.21
CA TRP A 11 -10.88 23.42 -3.01
C TRP A 11 -11.28 22.04 -2.49
N LEU A 12 -11.65 21.13 -3.39
CA LEU A 12 -11.94 19.73 -3.03
C LEU A 12 -10.70 19.01 -2.48
N ALA A 13 -9.55 19.14 -3.14
CA ALA A 13 -8.30 18.49 -2.75
C ALA A 13 -7.79 19.01 -1.40
N ALA A 14 -7.77 20.33 -1.22
CA ALA A 14 -7.43 20.95 0.06
C ALA A 14 -8.41 20.54 1.16
N GLY A 15 -9.72 20.58 0.88
CA GLY A 15 -10.77 20.19 1.83
C GLY A 15 -10.63 18.77 2.33
N LEU A 16 -10.48 17.80 1.41
CA LEU A 16 -10.31 16.39 1.77
C LEU A 16 -9.01 16.13 2.53
N THR A 17 -7.93 16.81 2.14
CA THR A 17 -6.64 16.69 2.83
C THR A 17 -6.75 17.17 4.27
N VAL A 18 -7.35 18.34 4.52
CA VAL A 18 -7.54 18.87 5.88
C VAL A 18 -8.56 18.02 6.67
N PHE A 19 -9.62 17.52 6.05
CA PHE A 19 -10.59 16.63 6.70
C PHE A 19 -9.95 15.31 7.15
N LEU A 20 -9.03 14.76 6.36
CA LEU A 20 -8.26 13.58 6.76
C LEU A 20 -7.30 13.88 7.92
N PHE A 21 -6.63 15.04 7.92
CA PHE A 21 -5.79 15.46 9.05
C PHE A 21 -6.57 15.73 10.34
N SER A 22 -7.87 16.01 10.25
CA SER A 22 -8.77 16.20 11.41
C SER A 22 -8.84 14.97 12.34
N PHE A 23 -8.51 13.78 11.81
CA PHE A 23 -8.36 12.55 12.61
C PHE A 23 -7.36 12.70 13.77
N LEU A 24 -6.31 13.51 13.59
CA LEU A 24 -5.28 13.73 14.61
C LEU A 24 -5.83 14.39 15.89
N TYR A 25 -6.98 15.08 15.80
CA TYR A 25 -7.57 15.82 16.91
C TYR A 25 -8.63 15.01 17.68
N LYS A 26 -9.50 14.24 16.97
CA LYS A 26 -10.48 13.25 17.50
C LYS A 26 -11.28 12.62 16.35
N ASP A 27 -12.10 11.59 16.63
CA ASP A 27 -13.14 11.10 15.71
C ASP A 27 -14.18 12.19 15.43
N ASN A 28 -13.98 12.96 14.36
CA ASN A 28 -14.83 14.08 13.98
C ASN A 28 -15.75 13.74 12.79
N PRO A 29 -16.95 14.33 12.69
CA PRO A 29 -17.86 14.10 11.55
C PRO A 29 -17.22 14.38 10.19
N PHE A 30 -16.33 15.37 10.09
CA PHE A 30 -15.60 15.69 8.86
C PHE A 30 -14.66 14.57 8.39
N PHE A 31 -13.99 13.89 9.33
CA PHE A 31 -13.16 12.74 9.00
C PHE A 31 -14.01 11.60 8.44
N LYS A 32 -15.16 11.30 9.06
CA LYS A 32 -16.08 10.25 8.59
C LYS A 32 -16.63 10.53 7.19
N ILE A 33 -16.93 11.79 6.87
CA ILE A 33 -17.36 12.17 5.51
C ILE A 33 -16.24 11.90 4.50
N ALA A 34 -15.01 12.34 4.81
CA ALA A 34 -13.87 12.10 3.93
C ALA A 34 -13.57 10.59 3.78
N GLU A 35 -13.69 9.82 4.86
CA GLU A 35 -13.52 8.36 4.87
C GLU A 35 -14.56 7.67 3.99
N HIS A 36 -15.86 7.96 4.17
CA HIS A 36 -16.92 7.36 3.35
C HIS A 36 -16.83 7.77 1.88
N LEU A 37 -16.48 9.02 1.58
CA LEU A 37 -16.27 9.47 0.21
C LEU A 37 -15.08 8.74 -0.44
N TYR A 38 -13.96 8.63 0.28
CA TYR A 38 -12.77 7.95 -0.20
C TYR A 38 -13.03 6.45 -0.45
N LEU A 39 -13.64 5.76 0.53
CA LEU A 39 -14.02 4.36 0.41
C LEU A 39 -15.04 4.15 -0.72
N GLY A 40 -16.04 5.02 -0.82
CA GLY A 40 -17.07 4.95 -1.87
C GLY A 40 -16.49 5.14 -3.27
N ALA A 41 -15.66 6.17 -3.46
CA ALA A 41 -14.97 6.41 -4.74
C ALA A 41 -14.02 5.26 -5.09
N GLY A 42 -13.27 4.75 -4.11
CA GLY A 42 -12.39 3.60 -4.28
C GLY A 42 -13.16 2.35 -4.69
N MET A 43 -14.24 2.01 -3.99
CA MET A 43 -15.10 0.87 -4.33
C MET A 43 -15.76 1.03 -5.72
N GLY A 44 -16.17 2.24 -6.08
CA GLY A 44 -16.72 2.55 -7.41
C GLY A 44 -15.68 2.33 -8.52
N TRP A 45 -14.44 2.79 -8.31
CA TRP A 45 -13.34 2.53 -9.24
C TRP A 45 -13.05 1.03 -9.38
N TRP A 46 -12.94 0.30 -8.26
CA TRP A 46 -12.77 -1.15 -8.30
C TRP A 46 -13.90 -1.83 -9.06
N PHE A 47 -15.16 -1.45 -8.81
CA PHE A 47 -16.32 -1.99 -9.51
C PHE A 47 -16.23 -1.77 -11.03
N GLN A 48 -15.89 -0.55 -11.46
CA GLN A 48 -15.66 -0.24 -12.87
C GLN A 48 -14.53 -1.10 -13.45
N VAL A 49 -13.40 -1.20 -12.76
CA VAL A 49 -12.26 -2.02 -13.22
C VAL A 49 -12.69 -3.47 -13.39
N TYR A 50 -13.41 -4.05 -12.43
CA TYR A 50 -13.88 -5.43 -12.53
C TYR A 50 -14.86 -5.64 -13.69
N LEU A 51 -15.81 -4.74 -13.90
CA LEU A 51 -16.76 -4.86 -15.00
C LEU A 51 -16.07 -4.79 -16.38
N TYR A 52 -15.23 -3.79 -16.61
CA TYR A 52 -14.68 -3.54 -17.95
C TYR A 52 -13.38 -4.28 -18.23
N ASN A 53 -12.54 -4.53 -17.22
CA ASN A 53 -11.25 -5.22 -17.43
C ASN A 53 -11.33 -6.73 -17.20
N ILE A 54 -12.34 -7.22 -16.47
CA ILE A 54 -12.46 -8.64 -16.13
C ILE A 54 -13.74 -9.21 -16.73
N TRP A 55 -14.90 -8.69 -16.38
CA TRP A 55 -16.18 -9.27 -16.76
C TRP A 55 -16.42 -9.22 -18.28
N GLU A 56 -16.34 -8.03 -18.89
CA GLU A 56 -16.58 -7.88 -20.32
C GLU A 56 -15.60 -8.71 -21.19
N PRO A 57 -14.26 -8.62 -21.02
CA PRO A 57 -13.33 -9.34 -21.88
C PRO A 57 -13.16 -10.82 -21.54
N LYS A 58 -13.33 -11.24 -20.28
CA LYS A 58 -13.08 -12.63 -19.88
C LYS A 58 -14.32 -13.48 -19.75
N VAL A 59 -15.50 -12.88 -19.60
CA VAL A 59 -16.79 -13.60 -19.47
C VAL A 59 -17.65 -13.30 -20.68
N TRP A 60 -17.98 -12.02 -20.93
CA TRP A 60 -18.99 -11.64 -21.93
C TRP A 60 -18.54 -11.88 -23.38
N LYS A 61 -17.35 -11.40 -23.77
CA LYS A 61 -16.83 -11.56 -25.15
C LYS A 61 -16.58 -13.02 -25.55
N PRO A 62 -16.00 -13.90 -24.70
CA PRO A 62 -15.80 -15.30 -25.04
C PRO A 62 -17.12 -16.09 -25.14
N LEU A 63 -18.11 -15.77 -24.31
CA LEU A 63 -19.45 -16.36 -24.39
C LEU A 63 -20.13 -16.02 -25.73
N LEU A 64 -19.95 -14.80 -26.23
CA LEU A 64 -20.45 -14.39 -27.56
C LEU A 64 -19.72 -15.08 -28.72
N ASN A 65 -18.47 -15.49 -28.52
CA ASN A 65 -17.65 -16.19 -29.51
C ASN A 65 -17.78 -17.73 -29.45
N TYR A 66 -18.79 -18.25 -28.74
CA TYR A 66 -19.07 -19.68 -28.56
C TYR A 66 -17.94 -20.49 -27.89
N ASP A 67 -17.07 -19.86 -27.08
CA ASP A 67 -16.07 -20.59 -26.30
C ASP A 67 -16.66 -21.10 -24.98
N TRP A 68 -17.07 -22.36 -24.98
CA TRP A 68 -17.65 -23.05 -23.82
C TRP A 68 -16.64 -23.26 -22.68
N THR A 69 -15.34 -23.11 -22.93
CA THR A 69 -14.28 -23.26 -21.90
C THR A 69 -14.44 -22.24 -20.77
N VAL A 70 -15.01 -21.07 -21.07
CA VAL A 70 -15.21 -19.96 -20.13
C VAL A 70 -16.40 -20.18 -19.20
N LEU A 71 -17.27 -21.14 -19.51
CA LEU A 71 -18.47 -21.42 -18.72
C LEU A 71 -18.12 -22.00 -17.34
N ILE A 72 -17.11 -22.87 -17.26
CA ILE A 72 -16.67 -23.48 -15.98
C ILE A 72 -16.09 -22.41 -15.03
N PRO A 73 -15.11 -21.56 -15.43
CA PRO A 73 -14.64 -20.46 -14.59
C PRO A 73 -15.74 -19.45 -14.22
N SER A 74 -16.67 -19.18 -15.14
CA SER A 74 -17.76 -18.21 -14.89
C SER A 74 -18.75 -18.71 -13.84
N ILE A 75 -19.12 -20.00 -13.89
CA ILE A 75 -19.98 -20.63 -12.88
C ILE A 75 -19.26 -20.68 -11.54
N LEU A 76 -17.98 -21.04 -11.51
CA LEU A 76 -17.19 -21.03 -10.28
C LEU A 76 -17.03 -19.61 -9.71
N GLY A 77 -16.86 -18.60 -10.54
CA GLY A 77 -16.83 -17.19 -10.12
C GLY A 77 -18.17 -16.72 -9.57
N LEU A 78 -19.27 -17.03 -10.25
CA LEU A 78 -20.63 -16.73 -9.77
C LEU A 78 -20.96 -17.47 -8.47
N SER A 79 -20.41 -18.67 -8.27
CA SER A 79 -20.58 -19.42 -7.02
C SER A 79 -20.09 -18.64 -5.81
N LEU A 80 -19.10 -17.74 -5.96
CA LEU A 80 -18.59 -16.91 -4.88
C LEU A 80 -19.62 -15.87 -4.40
N VAL A 81 -20.53 -15.42 -5.26
CA VAL A 81 -21.60 -14.48 -4.88
C VAL A 81 -22.58 -15.14 -3.88
N THR A 82 -22.70 -16.46 -3.90
CA THR A 82 -23.56 -17.19 -2.95
C THR A 82 -23.10 -17.06 -1.49
N GLN A 83 -21.89 -16.55 -1.24
CA GLN A 83 -21.40 -16.25 0.11
C GLN A 83 -22.26 -15.22 0.86
N PHE A 84 -22.94 -14.31 0.15
CA PHE A 84 -23.81 -13.30 0.76
C PHE A 84 -25.14 -13.88 1.26
N ILE A 85 -25.47 -15.13 0.89
CA ILE A 85 -26.69 -15.82 1.29
C ILE A 85 -26.30 -16.99 2.20
N PRO A 86 -26.49 -16.87 3.54
CA PRO A 86 -26.05 -17.89 4.50
C PRO A 86 -26.59 -19.31 4.22
N ARG A 87 -27.75 -19.41 3.58
CA ARG A 87 -28.40 -20.69 3.24
C ARG A 87 -27.71 -21.46 2.11
N ILE A 88 -27.05 -20.78 1.17
CA ILE A 88 -26.45 -21.37 -0.05
C ILE A 88 -24.92 -21.23 -0.07
N SER A 89 -24.34 -20.59 0.95
CA SER A 89 -22.90 -20.34 1.09
C SER A 89 -22.00 -21.57 0.92
N TRP A 90 -22.49 -22.80 1.12
CA TRP A 90 -21.72 -24.02 0.87
C TRP A 90 -21.24 -24.15 -0.59
N ILE A 91 -21.98 -23.63 -1.57
CA ILE A 91 -21.61 -23.66 -3.00
C ILE A 91 -20.34 -22.83 -3.24
N SER A 92 -20.19 -21.71 -2.51
CA SER A 92 -18.99 -20.86 -2.59
C SER A 92 -17.69 -21.59 -2.23
N ARG A 93 -17.75 -22.71 -1.49
CA ARG A 93 -16.57 -23.49 -1.11
C ARG A 93 -15.84 -24.06 -2.31
N TYR A 94 -16.57 -24.48 -3.36
CA TYR A 94 -15.95 -25.00 -4.59
C TYR A 94 -15.21 -23.91 -5.37
N GLY A 95 -15.77 -22.69 -5.42
CA GLY A 95 -15.08 -21.54 -5.98
C GLY A 95 -13.80 -21.21 -5.21
N PHE A 96 -13.85 -21.25 -3.87
CA PHE A 96 -12.70 -20.97 -3.01
C PHE A 96 -11.59 -22.02 -3.14
N THR A 97 -11.92 -23.32 -3.20
CA THR A 97 -10.89 -24.38 -3.36
C THR A 97 -10.19 -24.28 -4.70
N PHE A 98 -10.92 -23.97 -5.77
CA PHE A 98 -10.34 -23.73 -7.09
C PHE A 98 -9.42 -22.51 -7.09
N MET A 99 -9.87 -21.39 -6.51
CA MET A 99 -9.08 -20.16 -6.40
C MET A 99 -7.80 -20.39 -5.58
N MET A 100 -7.88 -21.13 -4.47
CA MET A 100 -6.74 -21.48 -3.62
C MET A 100 -5.76 -22.41 -4.34
N GLY A 101 -6.26 -23.43 -5.05
CA GLY A 101 -5.42 -24.36 -5.81
C GLY A 101 -4.69 -23.67 -6.97
N TYR A 102 -5.39 -22.84 -7.74
CA TYR A 102 -4.78 -22.03 -8.81
C TYR A 102 -3.78 -21.02 -8.25
N GLY A 103 -4.18 -20.30 -7.19
CA GLY A 103 -3.33 -19.31 -6.52
C GLY A 103 -2.04 -19.91 -5.98
N ALA A 104 -2.12 -21.04 -5.26
CA ALA A 104 -0.96 -21.75 -4.76
C ALA A 104 -0.10 -22.33 -5.90
N GLY A 105 -0.73 -22.87 -6.94
CA GLY A 105 -0.04 -23.43 -8.11
C GLY A 105 0.77 -22.39 -8.89
N LEU A 106 0.33 -21.13 -8.92
CA LEU A 106 1.12 -20.04 -9.50
C LEU A 106 2.10 -19.41 -8.50
N ALA A 107 1.66 -19.17 -7.27
CA ALA A 107 2.44 -18.45 -6.28
C ALA A 107 3.65 -19.24 -5.79
N ILE A 108 3.54 -20.56 -5.60
CA ILE A 108 4.65 -21.38 -5.10
C ILE A 108 5.81 -21.38 -6.10
N PRO A 109 5.62 -21.74 -7.40
CA PRO A 109 6.71 -21.70 -8.37
C PRO A 109 7.21 -20.27 -8.63
N ALA A 110 6.32 -19.27 -8.65
CA ALA A 110 6.71 -17.88 -8.86
C ALA A 110 7.53 -17.33 -7.69
N GLY A 111 7.15 -17.63 -6.45
CA GLY A 111 7.92 -17.27 -5.26
C GLY A 111 9.27 -17.98 -5.22
N LEU A 112 9.32 -19.28 -5.56
CA LEU A 112 10.60 -19.98 -5.67
C LEU A 112 11.51 -19.39 -6.76
N SER A 113 10.97 -19.11 -7.94
CA SER A 113 11.75 -18.54 -9.04
C SER A 113 12.19 -17.10 -8.73
N THR A 114 11.27 -16.25 -8.30
CA THR A 114 11.53 -14.82 -8.07
C THR A 114 12.34 -14.64 -6.79
N ASP A 115 11.89 -15.17 -5.68
CA ASP A 115 12.54 -14.89 -4.39
C ASP A 115 13.81 -15.71 -4.19
N PHE A 116 13.90 -16.95 -4.67
CA PHE A 116 15.14 -17.72 -4.48
C PHE A 116 16.07 -17.64 -5.68
N ILE A 117 15.60 -17.99 -6.88
CA ILE A 117 16.48 -18.09 -8.06
C ILE A 117 16.97 -16.72 -8.49
N THR A 118 16.11 -15.69 -8.56
CA THR A 118 16.58 -14.36 -8.96
C THR A 118 17.42 -13.67 -7.89
N GLN A 119 17.22 -13.93 -6.60
CA GLN A 119 18.08 -13.39 -5.54
C GLN A 119 19.48 -14.04 -5.56
N ILE A 120 19.56 -15.37 -5.73
CA ILE A 120 20.84 -16.07 -5.89
C ILE A 120 21.54 -15.60 -7.18
N GLY A 121 20.81 -15.57 -8.30
CA GLY A 121 21.31 -15.07 -9.57
C GLY A 121 21.74 -13.61 -9.51
N GLY A 122 21.03 -12.76 -8.77
CA GLY A 122 21.34 -11.35 -8.54
C GLY A 122 22.62 -11.14 -7.74
N THR A 123 22.98 -12.08 -6.86
CA THR A 123 24.23 -12.05 -6.09
C THR A 123 25.42 -12.53 -6.94
N ILE A 124 25.19 -13.44 -7.91
CA ILE A 124 26.25 -14.05 -8.74
C ILE A 124 26.54 -13.22 -10.01
N LYS A 125 25.52 -12.65 -10.67
CA LYS A 125 25.66 -11.80 -11.88
C LYS A 125 26.72 -10.69 -11.77
N PRO A 126 26.78 -9.90 -10.68
CA PRO A 126 27.78 -8.85 -10.54
C PRO A 126 29.21 -9.39 -10.36
N LEU A 127 29.37 -10.66 -10.00
CA LEU A 127 30.65 -11.37 -9.92
C LEU A 127 31.09 -11.87 -11.30
N SER A 128 30.17 -12.36 -12.14
CA SER A 128 30.49 -12.79 -13.51
C SER A 128 30.84 -11.65 -14.47
N ALA A 129 30.35 -10.43 -14.19
CA ALA A 129 30.64 -9.22 -14.97
C ALA A 129 31.90 -8.46 -14.49
N MET A 130 32.67 -9.03 -13.55
CA MET A 130 33.87 -8.38 -13.00
C MET A 130 34.94 -8.06 -14.06
N ALA A 131 34.99 -8.83 -15.15
CA ALA A 131 35.96 -8.62 -16.23
C ALA A 131 35.65 -7.40 -17.13
N SER A 132 34.43 -6.86 -17.08
CA SER A 132 33.97 -5.77 -17.96
C SER A 132 33.46 -4.52 -17.20
N SER A 133 33.61 -4.48 -15.88
CA SER A 133 33.01 -3.45 -15.01
C SER A 133 34.01 -2.40 -14.54
N THR A 134 33.52 -1.19 -14.23
CA THR A 134 34.33 -0.11 -13.64
C THR A 134 34.83 -0.48 -12.23
N PRO A 135 35.99 0.05 -11.77
CA PRO A 135 36.52 -0.26 -10.44
C PRO A 135 35.53 -0.09 -9.26
N PRO A 136 34.65 0.95 -9.25
CA PRO A 136 33.63 1.09 -8.20
C PRO A 136 32.55 0.01 -8.23
N ALA A 137 32.19 -0.48 -9.42
CA ALA A 137 31.19 -1.53 -9.57
C ALA A 137 31.74 -2.88 -9.07
N ILE A 138 33.00 -3.18 -9.36
CA ILE A 138 33.68 -4.40 -8.86
C ILE A 138 33.71 -4.41 -7.33
N PHE A 139 34.03 -3.28 -6.71
CA PHE A 139 34.03 -3.15 -5.25
C PHE A 139 32.64 -3.42 -4.65
N ASN A 140 31.57 -2.86 -5.25
CA ASN A 140 30.21 -3.11 -4.80
C ASN A 140 29.82 -4.59 -4.91
N SER A 141 30.15 -5.24 -6.04
CA SER A 141 29.92 -6.68 -6.25
C SER A 141 30.58 -7.54 -5.17
N LEU A 142 31.84 -7.24 -4.84
CA LEU A 142 32.59 -7.96 -3.81
C LEU A 142 32.03 -7.69 -2.40
N LEU A 143 31.62 -6.46 -2.12
CA LEU A 143 31.02 -6.09 -0.84
C LEU A 143 29.69 -6.82 -0.63
N VAL A 144 28.84 -6.90 -1.65
CA VAL A 144 27.58 -7.67 -1.59
C VAL A 144 27.85 -9.16 -1.40
N ALA A 145 28.77 -9.75 -2.18
CA ALA A 145 29.12 -11.16 -2.04
C ALA A 145 29.66 -11.49 -0.64
N PHE A 146 30.56 -10.65 -0.12
CA PHE A 146 31.11 -10.79 1.23
C PHE A 146 30.02 -10.64 2.30
N GLY A 147 29.13 -9.65 2.15
CA GLY A 147 28.00 -9.44 3.05
C GLY A 147 27.07 -10.66 3.11
N VAL A 148 26.71 -11.23 1.95
CA VAL A 148 25.86 -12.44 1.89
C VAL A 148 26.54 -13.62 2.59
N ILE A 149 27.83 -13.86 2.36
CA ILE A 149 28.57 -14.93 3.03
C ILE A 149 28.56 -14.72 4.55
N CYS A 150 28.84 -13.50 5.03
CA CYS A 150 28.85 -13.19 6.46
C CYS A 150 27.47 -13.38 7.11
N VAL A 151 26.40 -12.97 6.44
CA VAL A 151 25.02 -13.14 6.91
C VAL A 151 24.59 -14.61 6.92
N LEU A 152 24.99 -15.39 5.91
CA LEU A 152 24.75 -16.83 5.89
C LEU A 152 25.44 -17.50 7.08
N PHE A 153 26.69 -17.15 7.39
CA PHE A 153 27.37 -17.65 8.59
C PHE A 153 26.68 -17.25 9.89
N TYR A 154 26.05 -16.07 9.96
CA TYR A 154 25.25 -15.66 11.12
C TYR A 154 24.00 -16.53 11.31
N PHE A 155 23.27 -16.85 10.24
CA PHE A 155 22.07 -17.71 10.31
C PHE A 155 22.38 -19.21 10.30
N PHE A 156 23.63 -19.61 10.03
CA PHE A 156 24.04 -21.00 10.02
C PHE A 156 24.19 -21.54 11.45
N PHE A 157 23.08 -21.93 12.06
CA PHE A 157 23.03 -22.45 13.43
C PHE A 157 23.69 -23.82 13.63
N SER A 158 24.06 -24.52 12.55
CA SER A 158 24.66 -25.86 12.58
C SER A 158 26.12 -25.91 13.07
N VAL A 159 26.82 -24.78 13.17
CA VAL A 159 28.22 -24.73 13.62
C VAL A 159 28.33 -23.91 14.90
N GLU A 160 29.01 -24.47 15.91
CA GLU A 160 29.33 -23.73 17.13
C GLU A 160 30.17 -22.49 16.78
N HIS A 161 29.68 -21.31 17.15
CA HIS A 161 30.32 -20.04 16.86
C HIS A 161 31.55 -19.78 17.76
N LYS A 162 32.62 -20.56 17.56
CA LYS A 162 33.91 -20.41 18.26
C LYS A 162 34.99 -19.85 17.33
N GLY A 163 35.84 -18.97 17.86
CA GLY A 163 37.01 -18.43 17.15
C GLY A 163 36.70 -17.51 15.96
N ALA A 164 37.26 -17.80 14.79
CA ALA A 164 37.13 -16.97 13.57
C ALA A 164 35.70 -16.88 13.04
N VAL A 165 34.92 -17.96 13.17
CA VAL A 165 33.50 -18.01 12.77
C VAL A 165 32.66 -17.01 13.56
N LYS A 166 32.99 -16.78 14.85
CA LYS A 166 32.33 -15.75 15.68
C LYS A 166 32.58 -14.33 15.17
N ARG A 167 33.76 -14.04 14.64
CA ARG A 167 34.07 -12.71 14.07
C ARG A 167 33.34 -12.47 12.75
N VAL A 168 33.28 -13.48 11.88
CA VAL A 168 32.55 -13.41 10.61
C VAL A 168 31.03 -13.28 10.86
N SER A 169 30.49 -14.04 11.81
CA SER A 169 29.08 -13.96 12.23
C SER A 169 28.74 -12.58 12.84
N ASN A 170 29.61 -12.02 13.70
CA ASN A 170 29.45 -10.65 14.21
C ASN A 170 29.43 -9.59 13.09
N MET A 171 30.24 -9.77 12.04
CA MET A 171 30.19 -8.89 10.87
C MET A 171 28.84 -8.99 10.15
N GLY A 172 28.30 -10.22 10.03
CA GLY A 172 26.96 -10.47 9.50
C GLY A 172 25.86 -9.73 10.27
N ILE A 173 25.96 -9.64 11.60
CA ILE A 173 25.02 -8.85 12.44
C ILE A 173 25.03 -7.38 12.03
N TYR A 174 26.21 -6.77 11.84
CA TYR A 174 26.29 -5.37 11.42
C TYR A 174 25.68 -5.16 10.03
N PHE A 175 25.94 -6.07 9.07
CA PHE A 175 25.29 -6.02 7.75
C PHE A 175 23.76 -6.11 7.85
N LEU A 176 23.23 -6.97 8.73
CA LEU A 176 21.79 -7.06 8.97
C LEU A 176 21.22 -5.79 9.60
N MET A 177 21.90 -5.20 10.58
CA MET A 177 21.46 -3.94 11.20
C MET A 177 21.43 -2.79 10.18
N ILE A 178 22.41 -2.70 9.30
CA ILE A 178 22.45 -1.70 8.22
C ILE A 178 21.30 -1.95 7.23
N TYR A 179 21.10 -3.20 6.80
CA TYR A 179 20.01 -3.55 5.87
C TYR A 179 18.63 -3.25 6.47
N PHE A 180 18.36 -3.70 7.70
CA PHE A 180 17.09 -3.42 8.37
C PHE A 180 16.89 -1.92 8.62
N GLY A 181 17.95 -1.20 8.98
CA GLY A 181 17.92 0.27 9.12
C GLY A 181 17.57 0.97 7.81
N ALA A 182 18.19 0.55 6.70
CA ALA A 182 17.90 1.09 5.37
C ALA A 182 16.49 0.73 4.89
N ALA A 183 16.04 -0.51 5.11
CA ALA A 183 14.71 -0.97 4.73
C ALA A 183 13.62 -0.22 5.52
N PHE A 184 13.78 -0.11 6.84
CA PHE A 184 12.89 0.68 7.69
C PHE A 184 12.90 2.16 7.27
N GLY A 185 14.09 2.74 7.09
CA GLY A 185 14.26 4.12 6.62
C GLY A 185 13.57 4.39 5.29
N ASN A 186 13.63 3.46 4.32
CA ASN A 186 12.95 3.58 3.04
C ASN A 186 11.43 3.64 3.19
N THR A 187 10.85 2.79 4.06
CA THR A 187 9.40 2.82 4.30
C THR A 187 8.94 4.09 5.03
N VAL A 188 9.75 4.58 5.98
CA VAL A 188 9.48 5.83 6.71
C VAL A 188 9.59 7.03 5.77
N MET A 189 10.66 7.08 4.96
CA MET A 189 10.86 8.12 3.95
C MET A 189 9.73 8.14 2.93
N ALA A 190 9.27 6.98 2.45
CA ALA A 190 8.13 6.90 1.52
C ALA A 190 6.86 7.52 2.12
N ARG A 191 6.55 7.24 3.39
CA ARG A 191 5.41 7.84 4.09
C ARG A 191 5.57 9.34 4.29
N PHE A 192 6.75 9.81 4.69
CA PHE A 192 7.03 11.24 4.80
C PHE A 192 7.02 11.96 3.45
N SER A 193 7.44 11.31 2.37
CA SER A 193 7.40 11.87 1.02
C SER A 193 5.96 12.08 0.55
N LEU A 194 5.07 11.13 0.83
CA LEU A 194 3.63 11.28 0.55
C LEU A 194 3.03 12.43 1.38
N LEU A 195 3.41 12.52 2.65
CA LEU A 195 2.98 13.61 3.53
C LEU A 195 3.48 14.98 3.04
N TYR A 196 4.74 15.07 2.64
CA TYR A 196 5.33 16.27 2.04
C TYR A 196 4.56 16.69 0.80
N GLY A 197 4.24 15.76 -0.10
CA GLY A 197 3.43 16.06 -1.29
C GLY A 197 2.07 16.67 -0.95
N ARG A 198 1.41 16.19 0.12
CA ARG A 198 0.15 16.80 0.60
C ARG A 198 0.35 18.20 1.18
N PHE A 199 1.45 18.47 1.87
CA PHE A 199 1.76 19.82 2.35
C PHE A 199 2.11 20.79 1.22
N ASP A 200 2.83 20.32 0.20
CA ASP A 200 3.16 21.08 -1.01
C ASP A 200 1.89 21.46 -1.80
N ASP A 201 0.94 20.52 -1.92
CA ASP A 201 -0.38 20.79 -2.49
C ASP A 201 -1.13 21.88 -1.70
N LEU A 202 -1.17 21.77 -0.36
CA LEU A 202 -1.80 22.77 0.51
C LEU A 202 -1.14 24.14 0.41
N TYR A 203 0.18 24.19 0.26
CA TYR A 203 0.94 25.42 0.04
C TYR A 203 0.58 26.05 -1.32
N THR A 204 0.53 25.24 -2.37
CA THR A 204 0.14 25.67 -3.72
C THR A 204 -1.29 26.22 -3.76
N PHE A 205 -2.23 25.54 -3.09
CA PHE A 205 -3.63 25.99 -2.99
C PHE A 205 -3.84 27.17 -2.04
N SER A 206 -2.80 27.60 -1.32
CA SER A 206 -2.80 28.86 -0.56
C SER A 206 -2.48 30.08 -1.43
N ALA A 207 -2.05 29.90 -2.69
CA ALA A 207 -1.78 31.02 -3.59
C ALA A 207 -3.07 31.76 -3.99
N GLY A 208 -2.96 33.06 -4.28
CA GLY A 208 -4.11 33.91 -4.66
C GLY A 208 -4.86 33.45 -5.92
N GLN A 209 -4.21 32.66 -6.78
CA GLN A 209 -4.82 32.06 -7.97
C GLN A 209 -5.93 31.03 -7.63
N TYR A 210 -5.92 30.47 -6.42
CA TYR A 210 -6.91 29.50 -5.94
C TYR A 210 -7.83 30.10 -4.86
N LEU A 211 -7.84 31.43 -4.69
CA LEU A 211 -8.63 32.15 -3.68
C LEU A 211 -8.33 31.73 -2.23
N TYR A 212 -7.06 31.44 -1.90
CA TYR A 212 -6.64 31.09 -0.54
C TYR A 212 -7.45 29.93 0.08
N ALA A 213 -7.79 28.92 -0.74
CA ALA A 213 -8.64 27.78 -0.37
C ALA A 213 -8.22 27.14 0.97
N THR A 214 -6.91 26.90 1.14
CA THR A 214 -6.34 26.31 2.35
C THR A 214 -6.64 27.12 3.62
N GLN A 215 -6.54 28.45 3.55
CA GLN A 215 -6.73 29.33 4.70
C GLN A 215 -8.20 29.40 5.11
N PHE A 216 -9.12 29.50 4.14
CA PHE A 216 -10.56 29.49 4.42
C PHE A 216 -11.04 28.18 5.03
N ILE A 217 -10.52 27.05 4.54
CA ILE A 217 -10.89 25.72 5.05
C ILE A 217 -10.35 25.51 6.46
N ILE A 218 -9.10 25.90 6.74
CA ILE A 218 -8.51 25.81 8.08
C ILE A 218 -9.26 26.72 9.06
N VAL A 219 -9.55 27.98 8.68
CA VAL A 219 -10.31 28.91 9.52
C VAL A 219 -11.73 28.40 9.78
N GLY A 220 -12.41 27.87 8.76
CA GLY A 220 -13.73 27.25 8.91
C GLY A 220 -13.72 26.07 9.89
N MET A 221 -12.67 25.23 9.85
CA MET A 221 -12.51 24.15 10.81
C MET A 221 -12.18 24.63 12.22
N ILE A 222 -11.32 25.64 12.38
CA ILE A 222 -11.02 26.22 13.69
C ILE A 222 -12.28 26.82 14.32
N ILE A 223 -13.09 27.54 13.53
CA ILE A 223 -14.37 28.10 13.98
C ILE A 223 -15.33 26.99 14.39
N TYR A 224 -15.45 25.92 13.58
CA TYR A 224 -16.29 24.78 13.93
C TYR A 224 -15.83 24.10 15.23
N PHE A 225 -14.52 23.87 15.41
CA PHE A 225 -13.99 23.27 16.63
C PHE A 225 -14.15 24.17 17.85
N ALA A 226 -13.97 25.48 17.70
CA ALA A 226 -14.22 26.44 18.75
C ALA A 226 -15.72 26.40 19.16
N LEU A 227 -16.63 26.49 18.19
CA LEU A 227 -18.08 26.42 18.43
C LEU A 227 -18.49 25.10 19.08
N HIS A 228 -17.99 23.97 18.58
CA HIS A 228 -18.25 22.66 19.15
C HIS A 228 -17.67 22.54 20.57
N GLY A 229 -16.47 23.08 20.82
CA GLY A 229 -15.88 23.16 22.15
C GLY A 229 -16.72 23.95 23.15
N PHE A 230 -17.23 25.12 22.75
CA PHE A 230 -18.12 25.94 23.57
C PHE A 230 -19.48 25.26 23.82
N LEU A 231 -20.09 24.65 22.80
CA LEU A 231 -21.37 23.96 22.92
C LEU A 231 -21.29 22.68 23.76
N THR A 232 -20.17 21.96 23.71
CA THR A 232 -19.98 20.74 24.52
C THR A 232 -19.69 21.08 25.99
N LYS A 233 -19.06 22.23 26.25
CA LYS A 233 -18.80 22.72 27.61
C LYS A 233 -20.10 23.14 28.30
N GLY A 234 -20.99 23.87 27.60
CA GLY A 234 -22.31 24.23 28.12
C GLY A 234 -23.23 23.04 28.40
N LYS A 235 -23.09 21.94 27.64
CA LYS A 235 -23.89 20.71 27.86
C LYS A 235 -23.44 19.92 29.09
N LYS A 236 -22.13 19.90 29.37
CA LYS A 236 -21.57 19.29 30.59
C LYS A 236 -21.91 20.07 31.87
N GLU A 237 -21.98 21.40 31.78
CA GLU A 237 -22.40 22.24 32.92
C GLU A 237 -23.90 22.08 33.23
N ALA A 238 -24.74 21.82 32.22
CA ALA A 238 -26.17 21.54 32.40
C ALA A 238 -26.46 20.12 32.94
N GLU A 239 -25.67 19.10 32.56
CA GLU A 239 -25.80 17.73 33.10
C GLU A 239 -25.22 17.59 34.53
N ALA A 240 -24.27 18.44 34.93
CA ALA A 240 -23.73 18.45 36.30
C ALA A 240 -24.60 19.25 37.30
N ALA A 241 -25.62 19.96 36.81
CA ALA A 241 -26.57 20.74 37.61
C ALA A 241 -27.90 20.01 37.87
N HIS A 242 -28.02 18.76 37.41
CA HIS A 242 -29.10 17.81 37.71
C HIS A 242 -28.58 16.66 38.56
#